data_AF-A0A9N7LRY2-F1
#
_entry.id   AF-A0A9N7LRY2-F1
#
_cell.length_a   1.000
_cell.length_b   1.000
_cell.length_c   1.000
_cell.angle_alpha   90.00
_cell.angle_beta   90.00
_cell.angle_gamma   90.00
#
_symmetry.space_group_name_H-M   'P 1'
#
loop_
_entity.id
_entity.type
_entity.pdbx_description
1 polymer ?
#
loop_
_entity_poly.entity_id
_entity_poly.type
_entity_poly.pdbx_seq_one_letter_code
_entity_poly.pdbx_strand_id
1 'polypeptide(L)'
;MPHTTPPRLVLDGFLASGQPLSGLEPELYRPVDPQHPDGPMRIATYAEMNEDWRKKNTPQASDSVLSSALSQTLGNDTVTRIDSDISTYYNNVVHNPQPWKK
;
A
#
# COMPACT_ATOMS: atom_id res chain seq x y z
N MET A 1 8.52 -11.84 -12.16
CA MET A 1 8.98 -11.00 -11.03
C MET A 1 7.84 -10.91 -10.04
N PRO A 2 8.05 -11.08 -8.73
CA PRO A 2 6.96 -10.99 -7.77
C PRO A 2 6.39 -9.57 -7.81
N HIS A 3 5.09 -9.46 -8.06
CA HIS A 3 4.38 -8.19 -8.05
C HIS A 3 4.37 -7.67 -6.61
N THR A 4 5.34 -6.85 -6.24
CA THR A 4 5.24 -6.07 -5.02
C THR A 4 4.28 -4.92 -5.29
N THR A 5 3.04 -5.06 -4.83
CA THR A 5 2.02 -4.03 -4.99
C THR A 5 2.45 -2.75 -4.27
N PRO A 6 2.37 -1.56 -4.90
CA PRO A 6 2.75 -0.29 -4.27
C PRO A 6 2.17 -0.04 -2.87
N PRO A 7 0.89 -0.39 -2.57
CA PRO A 7 0.32 -0.21 -1.23
C PRO A 7 1.08 -0.97 -0.14
N ARG A 8 1.57 -2.18 -0.43
CA ARG A 8 2.30 -3.01 0.54
C ARG A 8 3.58 -2.32 1.00
N LEU A 9 4.35 -1.75 0.07
CA LEU A 9 5.62 -1.07 0.38
C LEU A 9 5.39 0.18 1.22
N VAL A 10 4.31 0.91 0.96
CA VAL A 10 3.95 2.09 1.75
C VAL A 10 3.58 1.67 3.17
N LEU A 11 2.72 0.66 3.33
CA LEU A 11 2.35 0.12 4.64
C LEU A 11 3.55 -0.45 5.42
N ASP A 12 4.49 -1.12 4.75
CA ASP A 12 5.77 -1.54 5.35
C ASP A 12 6.54 -0.33 5.90
N GLY A 13 6.57 0.78 5.15
CA GLY A 13 7.19 2.04 5.58
C GLY A 13 6.55 2.66 6.81
N PHE A 14 5.22 2.59 6.93
CA PHE A 14 4.49 3.02 8.13
C PHE A 14 4.84 2.17 9.35
N LEU A 15 4.97 0.85 9.18
CA LEU A 15 5.39 -0.03 10.28
C LEU A 15 6.82 0.26 10.71
N ALA A 16 7.73 0.48 9.76
CA ALA A 16 9.11 0.83 10.06
C ALA A 16 9.25 2.19 10.77
N SER A 17 8.33 3.14 10.53
CA SER A 17 8.32 4.44 11.21
C SER A 17 7.63 4.41 12.58
N GLY A 18 7.06 3.27 13.00
CA GLY A 18 6.31 3.13 14.24
C GLY A 18 4.94 3.80 14.19
N GLN A 19 4.45 4.17 13.00
CA GLN A 19 3.13 4.75 12.85
C GLN A 19 2.06 3.65 12.90
N PRO A 20 0.93 3.89 13.59
CA PRO A 20 -0.13 2.91 13.68
C PRO A 20 -0.81 2.71 12.33
N LEU A 21 -1.03 1.45 11.94
CA LEU A 21 -1.84 1.07 10.79
C LEU A 21 -3.29 0.81 11.22
N SER A 22 -4.24 1.18 10.36
CA SER A 22 -5.67 0.88 10.54
C SER A 22 -6.19 0.03 9.39
N GLY A 23 -7.17 -0.83 9.68
CA GLY A 23 -7.90 -1.57 8.64
C GLY A 23 -7.22 -2.83 8.09
N LEU A 24 -6.16 -3.32 8.74
CA LEU A 24 -5.52 -4.58 8.40
C LEU A 24 -5.84 -5.67 9.42
N GLU A 25 -6.13 -6.86 8.93
CA GLU A 25 -6.29 -8.04 9.76
C GLU A 25 -4.94 -8.48 10.36
N PRO A 26 -4.90 -9.02 11.60
CA PRO A 26 -3.67 -9.49 12.24
C PRO A 26 -2.89 -10.53 11.40
N GLU A 27 -3.61 -11.30 10.58
CA GLU A 27 -3.06 -12.33 9.71
C GLU A 27 -2.13 -11.80 8.62
N LEU A 28 -2.23 -10.50 8.30
CA LEU A 28 -1.40 -9.83 7.29
C LEU A 28 -0.05 -9.37 7.85
N TYR A 29 0.16 -9.42 9.16
CA TYR A 29 1.42 -9.01 9.77
C TYR A 29 2.37 -10.22 9.86
N ARG A 30 3.61 -10.00 9.44
CA ARG A 30 4.70 -10.98 9.57
C ARG A 30 5.93 -10.30 10.14
N PRO A 31 6.73 -10.98 10.98
CA PRO A 31 8.02 -10.44 11.36
C PRO A 31 8.90 -10.30 10.11
N VAL A 32 9.70 -9.25 10.08
CA VAL A 32 10.73 -9.07 9.04
C VAL A 32 11.74 -10.20 9.13
N ASP A 33 12.14 -10.56 10.36
CA ASP A 33 12.99 -11.71 10.65
C ASP A 33 12.17 -12.83 11.32
N PRO A 34 11.95 -13.97 10.64
CA PRO A 34 11.22 -15.12 11.21
C PRO A 34 11.83 -15.69 12.50
N GLN A 35 13.12 -15.48 12.77
CA GLN A 35 13.79 -15.94 14.00
C GLN A 35 13.53 -15.00 15.19
N HIS A 36 13.02 -13.80 14.92
CA HIS A 36 12.71 -12.78 15.91
C HIS A 36 11.23 -12.34 15.78
N PRO A 37 10.28 -13.15 16.28
CA PRO A 37 8.85 -12.90 16.09
C PRO A 37 8.34 -11.62 16.76
N ASP A 38 9.04 -11.13 17.79
CA ASP A 38 8.75 -9.87 18.48
C ASP A 38 9.48 -8.66 17.85
N GLY A 39 10.19 -8.87 16.75
CA GLY A 39 10.94 -7.84 16.04
C GLY A 39 10.05 -6.94 15.17
N PRO A 40 10.67 -6.08 14.33
CA PRO A 40 9.94 -5.25 13.38
C PRO A 40 9.02 -6.08 12.49
N MET A 41 7.79 -5.61 12.32
CA MET A 41 6.77 -6.25 11.50
C MET A 41 6.74 -5.65 10.09
N ARG A 42 6.29 -6.46 9.14
CA ARG A 42 5.99 -6.09 7.76
C ARG A 42 4.66 -6.69 7.33
N ILE A 43 4.16 -6.27 6.18
CA ILE A 43 2.99 -6.84 5.54
C ILE A 43 3.39 -8.09 4.75
N ALA A 44 2.63 -9.16 4.96
CA ALA A 44 2.73 -10.42 4.24
C ALA A 44 2.47 -10.21 2.75
N THR A 45 3.17 -10.97 1.92
CA THR A 45 2.83 -11.09 0.50
C THR A 45 1.67 -12.05 0.31
N TYR A 46 0.94 -11.93 -0.80
CA TYR A 46 -0.14 -12.85 -1.14
C TYR A 46 0.30 -14.32 -1.11
N ALA A 47 1.52 -14.61 -1.55
CA ALA A 47 2.07 -15.97 -1.59
C ALA A 47 2.30 -16.57 -0.20
N GLU A 48 2.52 -15.73 0.83
CA GLU A 48 2.73 -16.12 2.22
C GLU A 48 1.42 -16.32 3.00
N MET A 49 0.29 -15.97 2.40
CA MET A 49 -1.03 -16.18 3.01
C MET A 49 -1.42 -17.65 2.97
N ASN A 50 -2.11 -18.11 4.02
CA ASN A 50 -2.58 -19.49 4.12
C ASN A 50 -3.61 -19.79 3.00
N GLU A 51 -3.87 -21.08 2.77
CA GLU A 51 -4.75 -21.51 1.69
C GLU A 51 -6.19 -20.99 1.86
N ASP A 52 -6.71 -20.96 3.08
CA ASP A 52 -8.07 -20.49 3.37
C ASP A 52 -8.25 -19.00 3.06
N TRP A 53 -7.24 -18.19 3.39
CA TRP A 53 -7.23 -16.77 3.08
C TRP A 53 -7.12 -16.55 1.57
N ARG A 54 -6.25 -17.29 0.88
CA ARG A 54 -6.12 -17.21 -0.60
C ARG A 54 -7.36 -17.72 -1.34
N LYS A 55 -8.13 -18.64 -0.76
CA LYS A 55 -9.44 -19.07 -1.30
C LYS A 55 -10.51 -17.97 -1.16
N LYS A 56 -10.46 -17.20 -0.07
CA LYS A 56 -11.38 -16.08 0.18
C LYS A 56 -11.00 -14.80 -0.57
N ASN A 57 -9.72 -14.60 -0.82
CA ASN A 57 -9.17 -13.39 -1.43
C ASN A 57 -8.39 -13.73 -2.69
N THR A 58 -8.85 -13.21 -3.83
CA THR A 58 -8.04 -13.22 -5.06
C THR A 58 -6.84 -12.28 -4.92
N PRO A 59 -5.79 -12.42 -5.76
CA PRO A 59 -4.68 -11.46 -5.76
C PRO A 59 -5.16 -10.01 -5.91
N GLN A 60 -6.15 -9.75 -6.76
CA GLN A 60 -6.74 -8.43 -6.94
C GLN A 60 -7.50 -7.95 -5.69
N ALA A 61 -8.21 -8.85 -5.00
CA ALA A 61 -8.87 -8.53 -3.75
C ALA A 61 -7.86 -8.18 -2.65
N SER A 62 -6.72 -8.88 -2.59
CA SER A 62 -5.60 -8.57 -1.69
C SER A 62 -5.09 -7.15 -1.90
N ASP A 63 -4.90 -6.72 -3.15
CA ASP A 63 -4.44 -5.37 -3.46
C ASP A 63 -5.45 -4.30 -3.03
N SER A 64 -6.75 -4.60 -3.18
CA SER A 64 -7.84 -3.73 -2.72
C SER A 64 -7.86 -3.58 -1.19
N VAL A 65 -7.66 -4.69 -0.45
CA VAL A 65 -7.56 -4.67 1.02
C VAL A 65 -6.40 -3.78 1.48
N LEU A 66 -5.21 -3.94 0.88
CA LEU A 66 -4.05 -3.12 1.21
C LEU A 66 -4.27 -1.64 0.86
N SER A 67 -4.93 -1.36 -0.25
CA SER A 67 -5.27 0.01 -0.66
C SER A 67 -6.29 0.64 0.31
N SER A 68 -7.30 -0.11 0.74
CA SER A 68 -8.28 0.36 1.72
C SER A 68 -7.63 0.66 3.08
N ALA A 69 -6.75 -0.23 3.55
CA ALA A 69 -6.00 0.00 4.78
C ALA A 69 -5.09 1.22 4.71
N LEU A 70 -4.45 1.45 3.56
CA LEU A 70 -3.65 2.65 3.32
C LEU A 70 -4.51 3.92 3.41
N SER A 71 -5.69 3.93 2.78
CA SER A 71 -6.65 5.05 2.86
C SER A 71 -7.16 5.30 4.28
N GLN A 72 -7.42 4.24 5.04
CA GLN A 72 -7.85 4.36 6.43
C GLN A 72 -6.73 4.89 7.33
N THR A 73 -5.49 4.45 7.10
CA THR A 73 -4.31 4.88 7.86
C THR A 73 -3.94 6.33 7.59
N LEU A 74 -3.99 6.77 6.33
CA LEU A 74 -3.68 8.14 5.92
C LEU A 74 -4.83 9.13 6.18
N GLY A 75 -6.04 8.62 6.48
CA GLY A 75 -7.28 9.37 6.48
C GLY A 75 -7.76 9.66 5.05
N ASN A 76 -9.07 9.53 4.82
CA ASN A 76 -9.71 9.78 3.51
C ASN A 76 -9.35 11.15 2.90
N ASP A 77 -9.04 12.15 3.72
CA ASP A 77 -8.67 13.50 3.28
C ASP A 77 -7.28 13.56 2.62
N THR A 78 -6.37 12.64 2.95
CA THR A 78 -5.02 12.61 2.36
C THR A 78 -5.02 11.84 1.04
N VAL A 79 -5.80 10.76 0.92
CA VAL A 79 -5.91 10.01 -0.35
C VAL A 79 -6.71 10.78 -1.40
N THR A 80 -7.78 11.48 -1.02
CA THR A 80 -8.53 12.35 -1.96
C THR A 80 -7.65 13.51 -2.45
N ARG A 81 -6.75 14.03 -1.60
CA ARG A 81 -5.80 15.09 -1.98
C ARG A 81 -4.67 14.56 -2.87
N ILE A 82 -4.15 13.35 -2.62
CA ILE A 82 -3.14 12.69 -3.49
C ILE A 82 -3.73 12.35 -4.87
N ASP A 83 -4.95 11.82 -4.96
CA ASP A 83 -5.60 11.55 -6.26
C ASP A 83 -5.90 12.85 -7.03
N SER A 84 -6.26 13.92 -6.33
CA SER A 84 -6.44 15.25 -6.91
C SER A 84 -5.12 15.85 -7.41
N ASP A 85 -4.03 15.70 -6.66
CA ASP A 85 -2.72 16.24 -7.02
C ASP A 85 -2.06 15.45 -8.16
N ILE A 86 -2.21 14.12 -8.18
CA ILE A 86 -1.73 13.26 -9.28
C ILE A 86 -2.52 13.55 -10.57
N SER A 87 -3.85 13.69 -10.48
CA SER A 87 -4.69 14.06 -11.63
C SER A 87 -4.37 15.46 -12.17
N THR A 88 -4.03 16.40 -11.28
CA THR A 88 -3.62 17.77 -11.66
C THR A 88 -2.22 17.78 -12.29
N TYR A 89 -1.28 17.01 -11.76
CA TYR A 89 0.08 16.90 -12.30
C TYR A 89 0.08 16.21 -13.67
N TYR A 90 -0.68 15.13 -13.84
CA TYR A 90 -0.77 14.41 -15.11
C TYR A 90 -1.46 15.26 -16.19
N ASN A 91 -2.53 16.01 -15.85
CA ASN A 91 -3.18 16.90 -16.82
C ASN A 91 -2.34 18.14 -17.18
N ASN A 92 -1.57 18.70 -16.24
CA ASN A 92 -0.69 19.83 -16.55
C ASN A 92 0.52 19.44 -17.42
N VAL A 93 1.04 18.21 -17.25
CA VAL A 93 2.20 17.72 -18.03
C VAL A 93 1.77 17.16 -19.39
N VAL A 94 0.60 16.53 -19.51
CA VAL A 94 0.16 15.88 -20.75
C VAL A 94 -0.68 16.82 -21.65
N HIS A 95 -1.37 17.82 -21.09
CA HIS A 95 -2.27 18.70 -21.87
C HIS A 95 -1.89 20.18 -21.93
N ASN A 96 -0.77 20.60 -21.32
CA ASN A 96 -0.24 21.94 -21.56
C ASN A 96 1.27 21.90 -21.86
N PRO A 97 1.67 21.52 -23.09
CA PRO A 97 3.04 21.75 -23.53
C PRO A 97 3.22 23.26 -23.61
N GLN A 98 3.65 23.91 -22.52
CA GLN A 98 4.18 25.26 -22.62
C GLN A 98 5.36 25.17 -23.61
N PRO A 99 5.29 25.85 -24.78
CA PRO A 99 6.42 25.88 -25.67
C PRO A 99 7.52 26.60 -24.91
N TRP A 100 8.62 25.89 -24.69
CA TRP A 100 9.82 26.43 -24.09
C TRP A 100 10.19 27.67 -24.89
N LYS A 101 10.01 28.86 -24.30
CA LYS A 101 10.46 30.10 -24.92
C LYS A 101 11.98 30.00 -25.05
N LYS A 102 12.44 29.95 -26.31
CA LYS A 102 13.84 30.15 -26.70
C LYS A 102 14.32 31.54 -26.30
#